data_AF-A0A942M443-F1
#
_entry.id   AF-A0A942M443-F1
#
_cell.length_a   1.000
_cell.length_b   1.000
_cell.length_c   1.000
_cell.angle_alpha   90.00
_cell.angle_beta   90.00
_cell.angle_gamma   90.00
#
_symmetry.space_group_name_H-M   'P 1'
#
loop_
_entity.id
_entity.type
_entity.pdbx_description
1 polymer ?
#
loop_
_entity_poly.entity_id
_entity_poly.type
_entity_poly.pdbx_seq_one_letter_code
_entity_poly.pdbx_strand_id
1 'polypeptide(L)' 'MIQDFTRLTVADNTGARVAMVIKTLGGSHRRFSRLGDVVMVAIKDALPNAPVKKGDKARAVIVRQRKEFRREDGSY' A
#
# COMPACT_ATOMS: atom_id res chain seq x y z
N MET A 1 -10.53 0.46 0.77
CA MET A 1 -10.55 0.27 -0.70
C MET A 1 -9.40 1.03 -1.30
N ILE A 2 -8.46 0.31 -1.90
CA ILE A 2 -7.24 0.83 -2.51
C ILE A 2 -7.13 0.16 -3.88
N GLN A 3 -6.82 0.92 -4.92
CA GLN A 3 -6.70 0.43 -6.29
C GLN A 3 -5.35 0.80 -6.90
N ASP A 4 -5.09 0.30 -8.11
CA ASP A 4 -3.92 0.67 -8.88
C ASP A 4 -3.84 2.22 -9.04
N PHE A 5 -2.63 2.76 -9.04
CA PHE A 5 -2.28 4.18 -9.04
C PHE A 5 -2.66 4.99 -7.78
N THR A 6 -3.23 4.36 -6.75
CA THR A 6 -3.47 5.02 -5.45
C THR A 6 -2.14 5.39 -4.79
N ARG A 7 -1.99 6.64 -4.33
CA ARG A 7 -0.86 7.06 -3.48
C ARG A 7 -1.20 6.84 -2.02
N LEU A 8 -0.26 6.27 -1.28
CA LEU A 8 -0.36 5.94 0.14
C LEU A 8 0.85 6.51 0.88
N THR A 9 0.65 6.88 2.13
CA THR A 9 1.73 7.17 3.06
C THR A 9 2.31 5.85 3.56
N VAL A 10 3.65 5.79 3.65
CA VAL A 10 4.35 4.63 4.19
C VAL A 10 4.44 4.78 5.71
N ALA A 11 4.17 3.69 6.41
CA ALA A 11 4.20 3.62 7.88
C ALA A 11 5.22 2.57 8.33
N ASP A 12 6.50 2.82 8.05
CA ASP A 12 7.64 1.99 8.43
C ASP A 12 8.91 2.84 8.69
N ASN A 13 10.02 2.18 8.99
CA ASN A 13 11.33 2.79 9.21
C ASN A 13 12.29 2.62 8.03
N THR A 14 11.81 2.27 6.83
CA THR A 14 12.66 2.11 5.64
C THR A 14 13.16 3.44 5.08
N GLY A 15 12.50 4.53 5.44
CA GLY A 15 12.76 5.88 4.91
C GLY A 15 11.92 6.22 3.69
N ALA A 16 11.06 5.33 3.18
CA ALA A 16 10.04 5.72 2.21
C ALA A 16 8.96 6.58 2.89
N ARG A 17 8.47 7.61 2.19
CA ARG A 17 7.42 8.53 2.69
C ARG A 17 6.10 8.33 1.95
N VAL A 18 6.17 8.26 0.62
CA VAL A 18 5.01 8.08 -0.25
C VAL A 18 5.28 6.96 -1.23
N ALA A 19 4.32 6.05 -1.35
CA ALA A 19 4.33 4.98 -2.32
C ALA A 19 3.07 5.02 -3.18
N MET A 20 3.17 4.57 -4.42
CA MET A 20 2.03 4.42 -5.33
C MET A 20 1.80 2.94 -5.60
N VAL A 21 0.58 2.47 -5.42
CA VAL A 21 0.20 1.10 -5.80
C VAL A 21 0.32 0.96 -7.31
N ILE A 22 1.11 0.00 -7.77
CA ILE A 22 1.25 -0.32 -9.20
C ILE A 22 0.44 -1.54 -9.59
N LYS A 23 0.19 -2.45 -8.63
CA LYS A 23 -0.62 -3.64 -8.87
C LYS A 23 -1.21 -4.18 -7.56
N THR A 24 -2.52 -4.33 -7.55
CA THR A 24 -3.23 -5.19 -6.58
C THR A 24 -2.99 -6.67 -6.88
N LEU A 25 -2.63 -7.46 -5.86
CA LEU A 25 -2.32 -8.88 -6.01
C LEU A 25 -3.51 -9.77 -5.61
N GLY A 26 -3.57 -11.00 -6.13
CA GLY A 26 -4.61 -11.99 -5.78
C GLY A 26 -5.64 -12.25 -6.88
N GLY A 27 -5.26 -12.15 -8.16
CA GLY A 27 -6.07 -12.63 -9.29
C GLY A 27 -6.30 -11.60 -10.39
N SER A 28 -6.68 -12.08 -11.58
CA SER A 28 -6.84 -11.26 -12.79
C SER A 28 -8.00 -10.26 -12.73
N HIS A 29 -9.05 -10.57 -11.95
CA HIS A 29 -10.25 -9.73 -11.84
C HIS A 29 -10.29 -8.89 -10.55
N ARG A 30 -9.24 -8.94 -9.72
CA ARG A 30 -9.21 -8.16 -8.48
C ARG A 30 -9.07 -6.68 -8.82
N ARG A 31 -10.04 -5.88 -8.36
CA ARG A 31 -10.07 -4.42 -8.58
C ARG A 31 -9.55 -3.62 -7.39
N PHE A 32 -9.66 -4.17 -6.18
CA PHE A 32 -9.34 -3.48 -4.95
C PHE A 32 -8.57 -4.36 -3.97
N SER A 33 -7.65 -3.71 -3.27
CA SER A 33 -7.03 -4.18 -2.05
C SER A 33 -7.66 -3.50 -0.83
N ARG A 34 -7.66 -4.22 0.29
CA ARG A 34 -8.22 -3.87 1.60
C ARG A 34 -7.15 -4.10 2.67
N LEU A 35 -7.52 -3.86 3.92
CA LEU A 35 -6.68 -4.13 5.08
C LEU A 35 -6.15 -5.56 5.06
N GLY A 36 -4.85 -5.73 5.30
CA GLY A 36 -4.14 -7.03 5.28
C GLY A 36 -3.65 -7.48 3.90
N ASP A 37 -4.13 -6.90 2.80
CA ASP A 37 -3.70 -7.32 1.46
C ASP A 37 -2.27 -6.88 1.15
N VAL A 38 -1.55 -7.75 0.44
CA VAL A 38 -0.24 -7.45 -0.15
C VAL A 38 -0.43 -6.81 -1.52
N VAL A 39 0.29 -5.72 -1.77
CA VAL A 39 0.28 -4.99 -3.04
C VAL A 39 1.71 -4.74 -3.52
N MET A 40 1.87 -4.59 -4.83
CA MET A 40 3.09 -4.03 -5.39
C MET A 40 3.00 -2.51 -5.39
N VAL A 41 4.07 -1.86 -4.94
CA VAL A 41 4.18 -0.40 -4.90
C VAL A 41 5.45 0.09 -5.58
N ALA A 42 5.40 1.31 -6.10
CA ALA A 42 6.57 2.08 -6.49
C ALA A 42 6.76 3.25 -5.53
N ILE A 43 7.96 3.42 -4.99
CA ILE A 43 8.30 4.53 -4.09
C ILE A 43 8.31 5.83 -4.89
N LYS A 44 7.51 6.81 -4.45
CA LYS A 44 7.41 8.13 -5.09
C LYS A 44 8.19 9.19 -4.34
N ASP A 45 8.45 8.96 -3.06
CA ASP A 45 9.19 9.85 -2.19
C ASP A 45 9.88 9.06 -1.08
N ALA A 46 11.15 9.39 -0.81
CA ALA A 46 11.99 8.74 0.19
C ALA A 46 12.92 9.79 0.83
N LEU A 47 13.35 9.52 2.05
CA LEU A 47 14.34 10.35 2.74
C LEU A 47 15.70 10.27 2.03
N PRO A 48 16.50 11.35 2.06
CA PRO A 48 17.90 11.30 1.65
C PRO A 48 18.65 10.22 2.44
N ASN A 49 19.57 9.51 1.77
CA ASN A 49 20.40 8.44 2.36
C ASN A 49 19.63 7.23 2.93
N ALA A 50 18.32 7.11 2.66
CA ALA A 50 17.56 5.92 3.00
C ALA A 50 18.02 4.71 2.15
N PRO A 51 17.88 3.47 2.68
CA PRO A 51 18.16 2.26 1.91
C PRO A 51 17.25 2.11 0.69
N VAL A 52 16.03 2.66 0.74
CA VAL A 52 15.07 2.69 -0.37
C VAL A 52 15.15 4.02 -1.11
N LYS A 53 15.10 3.98 -2.45
CA LYS A 53 15.20 5.14 -3.33
C LYS A 53 13.88 5.42 -4.02
N LYS A 54 13.70 6.67 -4.45
CA LYS A 54 12.58 7.05 -5.33
C LYS A 54 12.66 6.25 -6.62
N GLY A 55 11.55 5.62 -7.00
CA GLY A 55 11.45 4.76 -8.18
C GLY A 55 11.53 3.26 -7.87
N ASP A 56 12.05 2.89 -6.70
CA ASP A 56 12.16 1.48 -6.30
C ASP A 56 10.79 0.82 -6.24
N LYS A 57 10.76 -0.48 -6.55
CA LYS A 57 9.57 -1.31 -6.47
C LYS A 57 9.67 -2.22 -5.25
N ALA A 58 8.59 -2.31 -4.48
CA ALA A 58 8.53 -3.16 -3.30
C ALA A 58 7.16 -3.84 -3.16
N ARG A 59 7.13 -4.94 -2.40
CA ARG A 59 5.89 -5.49 -1.86
C ARG A 59 5.58 -4.76 -0.55
N ALA A 60 4.31 -4.40 -0.35
CA ALA A 60 3.85 -3.73 0.86
C ALA A 60 2.52 -4.33 1.33
N VAL A 61 2.24 -4.22 2.63
CA VAL A 61 0.98 -4.66 3.24
C VAL A 61 0.14 -3.43 3.58
N ILE A 62 -1.16 -3.48 3.27
CA ILE A 62 -2.09 -2.43 3.66
C ILE A 62 -2.46 -2.56 5.14
N VAL A 63 -2.04 -1.60 5.96
CA VAL A 63 -2.31 -1.60 7.42
C VAL A 63 -3.45 -0.67 7.85
N ARG A 64 -3.78 0.34 7.04
CA ARG A 64 -4.88 1.29 7.30
C ARG A 64 -5.60 1.61 5.99
N GLN A 65 -6.90 1.87 6.09
CA GLN A 65 -7.72 2.35 4.97
C GLN A 65 -8.79 3.32 5.47
N ARG A 66 -9.21 4.27 4.63
CA ARG A 66 -10.29 5.21 4.95
C ARG A 66 -11.67 4.55 4.91
N LYS A 67 -11.87 3.58 3.99
CA LYS A 67 -13.12 2.83 3.88
C LYS A 67 -13.30 1.95 5.12
N GLU A 68 -14.52 1.89 5.64
CA GLU A 68 -14.87 1.05 6.77
C GLU A 68 -14.47 -0.42 6.53
N PHE A 69 -14.06 -1.10 7.59
CA PHE A 69 -13.67 -2.52 7.53
C PHE A 69 -14.55 -3.31 8.49
N ARG A 70 -15.54 -4.00 7.94
CA ARG A 70 -16.47 -4.81 8.73
C ARG A 70 -15.72 -5.96 9.41
N ARG A 71 -15.84 -6.06 10.72
CA ARG A 71 -15.38 -7.18 11.54
C ARG A 71 -16.48 -8.23 11.70
N GLU A 72 -16.09 -9.43 12.14
CA GLU A 72 -17.02 -10.56 12.32
C GLU A 72 -18.10 -10.29 13.37
N ASP A 73 -17.76 -9.50 14.40
CA ASP A 73 -18.68 -9.04 15.43
C ASP A 73 -19.69 -7.96 14.94
N GLY A 74 -19.59 -7.54 13.68
CA GLY A 74 -20.46 -6.53 13.08
C GLY A 74 -19.99 -5.08 13.26
N SER A 75 -18.89 -4.85 13.98
CA SER A 75 -18.26 -3.52 14.11
C SER A 75 -17.49 -3.11 12.83
N TYR A 76 -17.09 -1.84 12.74
CA TYR A 76 -16.45 -1.24 11.55
C TYR A 76 -15.13 -0.50 11.84
#